data_AF-B9W4L2-F1
#
_entry.id   AF-B9W4L2-F1
#
_cell.length_a   1.000
_cell.length_b   1.000
_cell.length_c   1.000
_cell.angle_alpha   90.00
_cell.angle_beta   90.00
_cell.angle_gamma   90.00
#
_symmetry.space_group_name_H-M   'P 1'
#
loop_
_entity.id
_entity.type
_entity.pdbx_description
1 polymer ?
#
loop_
_entity_poly.entity_id
_entity_poly.type
_entity_poly.pdbx_seq_one_letter_code
_entity_poly.pdbx_strand_id
1 'polypeptide(L)'
;MPVSLPSSISDLSSTSSEQNLQRQESTEVYKPIFNQPQKFTQGELNDLVRDLNLSKESAQLLRSRLHAKHLLAPNTYFSWYRKREEEFVPFFSQEESLVYCKNIPDLIEKLGAKYNSGDWRLFIDSSKRSLKGVLLHNTNQYASVPVAHSVHLKETYENLETLLDKIGYEKHGWQLCGDLKIITMILGQQSGYTKFPCFLCEWDSRARDKHYVQQQWNPRKNLKVGTKNVIRKNLISPEKILLPPLHIKLGMMKQFVKALDKNNASFEYLCKKFPRLSDAKIKEGVFDGPQIRSLMADEKFDATMNNTESDAWLAFKDVVNNFIGNNKHPDYKNKVANLLDKYQKLGCNMSIKLHFLDSHVDFFPDNLGDYSNEQGERFHQDIKTMETRYQGRWNVNMMADYCWSLTRDITEDTHKKTTPRRNFVAKRKRCHSK
;
A
#
# COMPACT_ATOMS: atom_id res chain seq x y z
N MET A 1 -43.92 72.84 -11.76
CA MET A 1 -43.86 73.81 -10.66
C MET A 1 -43.12 73.18 -9.50
N PRO A 2 -42.11 73.87 -8.94
CA PRO A 2 -41.17 73.30 -7.99
C PRO A 2 -41.66 73.46 -6.55
N VAL A 3 -41.38 72.48 -5.69
CA VAL A 3 -41.03 72.76 -4.29
C VAL A 3 -39.91 71.81 -3.87
N SER A 4 -38.86 72.42 -3.34
CA SER A 4 -37.58 71.87 -2.89
C SER A 4 -37.60 71.35 -1.44
N LEU A 5 -36.86 70.24 -1.21
CA LEU A 5 -36.04 69.74 -0.07
C LEU A 5 -36.03 70.49 1.30
N PRO A 6 -35.55 69.88 2.45
CA PRO A 6 -34.85 68.58 2.62
C PRO A 6 -35.13 67.75 3.91
N SER A 7 -34.48 66.56 3.91
CA SER A 7 -33.70 65.90 4.99
C SER A 7 -34.32 64.91 6.00
N SER A 8 -33.78 63.67 5.84
CA SER A 8 -33.37 62.65 6.82
C SER A 8 -34.44 61.84 7.57
N ILE A 9 -34.39 60.51 7.40
CA ILE A 9 -33.85 59.54 8.38
C ILE A 9 -33.92 58.10 7.81
N SER A 10 -32.76 57.44 7.84
CA SER A 10 -32.43 55.99 7.81
C SER A 10 -33.35 54.98 7.11
N ASP A 11 -32.83 54.38 6.04
CA ASP A 11 -33.26 53.09 5.51
C ASP A 11 -32.50 51.92 6.14
N LEU A 12 -33.27 50.92 6.58
CA LEU A 12 -32.87 49.53 6.70
C LEU A 12 -32.67 48.94 5.30
N SER A 13 -31.64 48.12 5.09
CA SER A 13 -31.79 46.96 4.21
C SER A 13 -30.93 45.78 4.66
N SER A 14 -31.65 44.71 4.95
CA SER A 14 -31.20 43.33 5.13
C SER A 14 -30.72 42.73 3.81
N THR A 15 -29.57 42.05 3.79
CA THR A 15 -29.22 41.12 2.71
C THR A 15 -28.58 39.84 3.25
N SER A 16 -28.86 38.79 2.49
CA SER A 16 -28.76 37.36 2.76
C SER A 16 -27.36 36.84 3.05
N SER A 17 -27.32 35.88 3.99
CA SER A 17 -26.15 35.09 4.39
C SER A 17 -25.73 34.07 3.31
N GLU A 18 -24.74 34.43 2.50
CA GLU A 18 -23.84 33.47 1.84
C GLU A 18 -22.62 33.26 2.74
N GLN A 19 -22.55 32.12 3.43
CA GLN A 19 -21.34 31.74 4.17
C GLN A 19 -20.28 31.21 3.19
N ASN A 20 -19.51 32.13 2.63
CA ASN A 20 -18.22 31.86 2.00
C ASN A 20 -17.24 31.37 3.08
N LEU A 21 -16.93 30.07 3.11
CA LEU A 21 -15.81 29.55 3.90
C LEU A 21 -14.49 29.93 3.18
N GLN A 22 -14.09 31.19 3.31
CA GLN A 22 -12.73 31.61 2.99
C GLN A 22 -11.78 30.95 4.00
N ARG A 23 -10.96 30.05 3.49
CA ARG A 23 -9.82 29.49 4.21
C ARG A 23 -8.84 30.63 4.49
N GLN A 24 -8.82 31.13 5.73
CA GLN A 24 -7.80 32.09 6.16
C GLN A 24 -6.41 31.44 6.05
N GLU A 25 -5.64 31.79 5.02
CA GLU A 25 -4.19 31.62 5.07
C GLU A 25 -3.67 32.59 6.13
N SER A 26 -3.20 32.05 7.26
CA SER A 26 -2.50 32.87 8.25
C SER A 26 -1.20 33.38 7.63
N THR A 27 -1.19 34.66 7.28
CA THR A 27 0.03 35.45 7.02
C THR A 27 0.74 35.75 8.34
N GLU A 28 1.09 34.70 9.08
CA GLU A 28 1.97 34.84 10.25
C GLU A 28 3.39 35.14 9.75
N VAL A 29 3.75 36.43 9.76
CA VAL A 29 5.13 36.86 9.55
C VAL A 29 5.97 36.33 10.70
N TYR A 30 6.98 35.53 10.38
CA TYR A 30 7.95 35.03 11.35
C TYR A 30 8.61 36.21 12.09
N LYS A 31 8.33 36.33 13.39
CA LYS A 31 8.98 37.29 14.28
C LYS A 31 10.11 36.58 15.03
N PRO A 32 11.38 36.81 14.68
CA PRO A 32 12.49 36.16 15.37
C PRO A 32 12.53 36.59 16.83
N ILE A 33 12.60 35.62 17.73
CA ILE A 33 13.01 35.84 19.12
C ILE A 33 14.53 35.96 19.08
N PHE A 34 15.10 37.04 19.62
CA PHE A 34 16.54 37.31 19.64
C PHE A 34 17.29 36.37 20.60
N ASN A 35 17.35 35.09 20.25
CA ASN A 35 18.33 34.15 20.79
C ASN A 35 19.42 33.93 19.73
N GLN A 36 20.64 33.60 20.14
CA GLN A 36 21.66 33.18 19.19
C GLN A 36 21.14 32.01 18.33
N PRO A 37 21.35 32.02 17.00
CA PRO A 37 20.86 30.96 16.15
C PRO A 37 21.53 29.63 16.51
N GLN A 38 20.73 28.63 16.84
CA GLN A 38 21.20 27.26 17.03
C GLN A 38 21.68 26.70 15.69
N LYS A 39 22.90 26.21 15.66
CA LYS A 39 23.53 25.64 14.46
C LYS A 39 23.13 24.18 14.31
N PHE A 40 22.93 23.73 13.08
CA PHE A 40 22.70 22.33 12.75
C PHE A 40 23.98 21.52 12.95
N THR A 41 23.92 20.48 13.77
CA THR A 41 24.89 19.39 13.82
C THR A 41 24.79 18.53 12.55
N GLN A 42 25.77 17.63 12.35
CA GLN A 42 25.74 16.69 11.22
C GLN A 42 24.48 15.80 11.27
N GLY A 43 24.09 15.34 12.46
CA GLY A 43 22.88 14.54 12.66
C GLY A 43 21.61 15.32 12.34
N GLU A 44 21.48 16.56 12.83
CA GLU A 44 20.30 17.40 12.58
C GLU A 44 20.16 17.72 11.08
N LEU A 45 21.29 17.96 10.41
CA LEU A 45 21.31 18.20 8.98
C LEU A 45 20.96 16.94 8.17
N ASN A 46 21.44 15.78 8.59
CA ASN A 46 21.10 14.50 7.96
C ASN A 46 19.61 14.21 8.08
N ASP A 47 19.04 14.37 9.26
CA ASP A 47 17.61 14.19 9.50
C ASP A 47 16.77 15.20 8.72
N LEU A 48 17.19 16.47 8.63
CA LEU A 48 16.55 17.46 7.75
C LEU A 48 16.58 17.05 6.28
N VAL A 49 17.72 16.55 5.79
CA VAL A 49 17.86 16.05 4.40
C VAL A 49 16.93 14.86 4.14
N ARG A 50 16.78 13.95 5.09
CA ARG A 50 15.87 12.79 5.01
C ARG A 50 14.40 13.24 5.04
N ASP A 51 14.07 14.18 5.91
CA ASP A 51 12.71 14.72 6.07
C ASP A 51 12.24 15.51 4.84
N LEU A 52 13.15 16.26 4.23
CA LEU A 52 12.92 16.92 2.95
C LEU A 52 13.03 15.94 1.76
N ASN A 53 13.58 14.74 1.99
CA ASN A 53 13.88 13.73 0.98
C ASN A 53 14.63 14.34 -0.21
N LEU A 54 15.79 14.91 0.06
CA LEU A 54 16.59 15.54 -0.96
C LEU A 54 17.44 14.51 -1.72
N SER A 55 17.65 14.75 -3.02
CA SER A 55 18.72 14.06 -3.76
C SER A 55 20.07 14.43 -3.16
N LYS A 56 21.13 13.73 -3.56
CA LYS A 56 22.49 14.05 -3.11
C LYS A 56 22.87 15.48 -3.50
N GLU A 57 22.54 15.90 -4.71
CA GLU A 57 22.81 17.23 -5.26
C GLU A 57 22.01 18.30 -4.50
N SER A 58 20.72 18.07 -4.26
CA SER A 58 19.89 19.01 -3.50
C SER A 58 20.32 19.11 -2.03
N ALA A 59 20.75 18.01 -1.42
CA ALA A 59 21.30 18.01 -0.06
C ALA A 59 22.59 18.83 0.02
N GLN A 60 23.48 18.69 -0.98
CA GLN A 60 24.69 19.49 -1.09
C GLN A 60 24.37 20.98 -1.26
N LEU A 61 23.39 21.32 -2.10
CA LEU A 61 22.96 22.70 -2.29
C LEU A 61 22.40 23.30 -1.00
N LEU A 62 21.49 22.60 -0.31
CA LEU A 62 20.94 23.03 0.98
C LEU A 62 22.07 23.30 1.98
N ARG A 63 22.96 22.33 2.16
CA ARG A 63 24.10 22.44 3.05
C ARG A 63 25.03 23.60 2.69
N SER A 64 25.29 23.84 1.39
CA SER A 64 26.09 24.97 0.94
C SER A 64 25.47 26.31 1.31
N ARG A 65 24.14 26.43 1.22
CA ARG A 65 23.41 27.64 1.63
C ARG A 65 23.45 27.85 3.14
N LEU A 66 23.26 26.80 3.92
CA LEU A 66 23.35 26.86 5.40
C LEU A 66 24.76 27.21 5.87
N HIS A 67 25.79 26.67 5.21
CA HIS A 67 27.20 27.00 5.50
C HIS A 67 27.50 28.48 5.26
N ALA A 68 27.07 29.03 4.12
CA ALA A 68 27.27 30.46 3.79
C ALA A 68 26.55 31.42 4.75
N LYS A 69 25.60 30.91 5.54
CA LYS A 69 24.88 31.66 6.59
C LYS A 69 25.39 31.35 8.00
N HIS A 70 26.50 30.61 8.15
CA HIS A 70 27.07 30.19 9.43
C HIS A 70 26.12 29.38 10.32
N LEU A 71 25.18 28.62 9.71
CA LEU A 71 24.17 27.84 10.42
C LEU A 71 24.57 26.38 10.68
N LEU A 72 25.84 26.01 10.46
CA LEU A 72 26.34 24.64 10.67
C LEU A 72 27.34 24.60 11.82
N ALA A 73 27.24 23.57 12.66
CA ALA A 73 28.16 23.31 13.75
C ALA A 73 29.56 22.93 13.22
N PRO A 74 30.63 23.13 14.01
CA PRO A 74 31.95 22.59 13.69
C PRO A 74 31.88 21.08 13.40
N ASN A 75 32.76 20.57 12.53
CA ASN A 75 32.82 19.16 12.12
C ASN A 75 31.62 18.64 11.27
N THR A 76 30.94 19.51 10.54
CA THR A 76 29.93 19.11 9.53
C THR A 76 30.59 18.92 8.15
N TYR A 77 30.69 17.70 7.61
CA TYR A 77 31.61 17.31 6.51
C TYR A 77 31.04 17.46 5.09
N PHE A 78 31.77 18.08 4.15
CA PHE A 78 31.33 18.48 2.79
C PHE A 78 31.07 17.33 1.81
N SER A 79 31.92 16.31 1.82
CA SER A 79 31.90 15.19 0.86
C SER A 79 30.87 14.11 1.21
N TRP A 80 30.35 14.12 2.45
CA TRP A 80 29.59 13.00 3.00
C TRP A 80 28.32 12.67 2.21
N TYR A 81 27.54 13.66 1.75
CA TYR A 81 26.30 13.38 1.01
C TYR A 81 26.50 12.67 -0.34
N ARG A 82 27.69 12.74 -0.96
CA ARG A 82 27.95 11.99 -2.21
C ARG A 82 28.00 10.48 -1.99
N LYS A 83 28.32 10.10 -0.75
CA LYS A 83 28.70 8.77 -0.29
C LYS A 83 27.86 8.31 0.91
N ARG A 84 26.70 8.95 1.13
CA ARG A 84 25.85 8.71 2.31
C ARG A 84 25.37 7.26 2.42
N GLU A 85 25.34 6.55 1.30
CA GLU A 85 24.98 5.13 1.21
C GLU A 85 26.12 4.17 1.57
N GLU A 86 27.38 4.64 1.69
CA GLU A 86 28.55 3.75 1.80
C GLU A 86 28.46 2.77 2.97
N GLU A 87 27.86 3.17 4.08
CA GLU A 87 27.66 2.29 5.24
C GLU A 87 26.67 1.14 4.98
N PHE A 88 25.78 1.28 3.99
CA PHE A 88 24.79 0.28 3.62
C PHE A 88 25.18 -0.57 2.42
N VAL A 89 26.12 -0.10 1.59
CA VAL A 89 26.64 -0.84 0.43
C VAL A 89 27.08 -2.27 0.78
N PRO A 90 27.79 -2.52 1.90
CA PRO A 90 28.24 -3.85 2.26
C PRO A 90 27.13 -4.88 2.48
N PHE A 91 25.86 -4.49 2.70
CA PHE A 91 24.75 -5.44 2.87
C PHE A 91 24.18 -5.97 1.56
N PHE A 92 24.53 -5.36 0.43
CA PHE A 92 23.96 -5.68 -0.86
C PHE A 92 24.99 -6.31 -1.80
N SER A 93 24.48 -7.03 -2.78
CA SER A 93 25.24 -7.56 -3.90
C SER A 93 24.37 -7.49 -5.15
N GLN A 94 25.00 -7.60 -6.31
CA GLN A 94 24.32 -7.57 -7.59
C GLN A 94 24.79 -8.74 -8.43
N GLU A 95 23.84 -9.43 -9.03
CA GLU A 95 24.09 -10.49 -9.99
C GLU A 95 23.21 -10.24 -11.21
N GLU A 96 23.87 -10.11 -12.36
CA GLU A 96 23.23 -9.62 -13.58
C GLU A 96 22.43 -8.33 -13.33
N SER A 97 21.10 -8.45 -13.38
CA SER A 97 20.14 -7.36 -13.22
C SER A 97 19.38 -7.37 -11.89
N LEU A 98 19.71 -8.29 -10.99
CA LEU A 98 19.11 -8.40 -9.66
C LEU A 98 20.07 -7.86 -8.60
N VAL A 99 19.62 -6.84 -7.87
CA VAL A 99 20.27 -6.37 -6.64
C VAL A 99 19.58 -7.03 -5.47
N TYR A 100 20.33 -7.64 -4.56
CA TYR A 100 19.79 -8.36 -3.40
C TYR A 100 20.60 -8.12 -2.14
N CYS A 101 19.95 -8.27 -0.99
CA CYS A 101 20.58 -8.20 0.33
C CYS A 101 21.18 -9.56 0.68
N LYS A 102 22.49 -9.60 0.98
CA LYS A 102 23.21 -10.84 1.34
C LYS A 102 23.25 -11.12 2.84
N ASN A 103 22.95 -10.13 3.68
CA ASN A 103 22.91 -10.28 5.14
C ASN A 103 21.75 -9.44 5.72
N ILE A 104 20.59 -10.06 5.76
CA ILE A 104 19.34 -9.45 6.22
C ILE A 104 19.34 -9.19 7.73
N PRO A 105 19.79 -10.13 8.59
CA PRO A 105 19.87 -9.88 10.04
C PRO A 105 20.66 -8.60 10.36
N ASP A 106 21.89 -8.48 9.86
CA ASP A 106 22.75 -7.35 10.16
C ASP A 106 22.22 -6.04 9.53
N LEU A 107 21.55 -6.11 8.37
CA LEU A 107 20.89 -4.94 7.78
C LEU A 107 19.78 -4.42 8.71
N ILE A 108 18.95 -5.31 9.24
CA ILE A 108 17.84 -4.93 10.15
C ILE A 108 18.40 -4.38 11.47
N GLU A 109 19.47 -4.98 12.00
CA GLU A 109 20.19 -4.45 13.18
C GLU A 109 20.79 -3.08 12.92
N LYS A 110 21.44 -2.88 11.77
CA LYS A 110 21.99 -1.59 11.35
C LYS A 110 20.90 -0.52 11.19
N LEU A 111 19.68 -0.90 10.80
CA LEU A 111 18.52 -0.01 10.74
C LEU A 111 17.94 0.31 12.14
N GLY A 112 18.33 -0.42 13.18
CA GLY A 112 17.97 -0.15 14.56
C GLY A 112 16.88 -1.06 15.14
N ALA A 113 16.66 -2.26 14.59
CA ALA A 113 15.78 -3.27 15.18
C ALA A 113 16.49 -4.61 15.36
N LYS A 114 16.08 -5.38 16.37
CA LYS A 114 16.53 -6.77 16.51
C LYS A 114 15.89 -7.62 15.42
N TYR A 115 16.67 -8.52 14.83
CA TYR A 115 16.15 -9.42 13.80
C TYR A 115 15.65 -10.73 14.41
N ASN A 116 14.38 -11.05 14.15
CA ASN A 116 13.80 -12.36 14.35
C ASN A 116 12.93 -12.68 13.14
N SER A 117 13.16 -13.79 12.44
CA SER A 117 12.44 -14.10 11.21
C SER A 117 10.92 -14.19 11.40
N GLY A 118 10.44 -14.64 12.57
CA GLY A 118 9.01 -14.74 12.88
C GLY A 118 8.26 -13.41 12.91
N ASP A 119 8.98 -12.29 13.05
CA ASP A 119 8.40 -10.94 13.12
C ASP A 119 8.22 -10.30 11.73
N TRP A 120 8.69 -10.96 10.67
CA TRP A 120 8.68 -10.43 9.31
C TRP A 120 7.95 -11.35 8.34
N ARG A 121 7.40 -10.74 7.30
CA ARG A 121 6.87 -11.42 6.11
C ARG A 121 7.52 -10.86 4.86
N LEU A 122 7.66 -11.71 3.85
CA LEU A 122 8.17 -11.35 2.55
C LEU A 122 7.00 -10.92 1.64
N PHE A 123 7.04 -9.68 1.20
CA PHE A 123 6.18 -9.19 0.13
C PHE A 123 6.95 -9.24 -1.19
N ILE A 124 6.40 -9.95 -2.17
CA ILE A 124 6.90 -9.90 -3.54
C ILE A 124 5.87 -9.19 -4.41
N ASP A 125 6.34 -8.13 -5.04
CA ASP A 125 5.63 -7.51 -6.14
C ASP A 125 6.44 -7.65 -7.42
N SER A 126 5.70 -7.75 -8.53
CA SER A 126 6.29 -7.78 -9.85
C SER A 126 5.41 -7.08 -10.85
N SER A 127 6.05 -6.48 -11.84
CA SER A 127 5.40 -6.00 -13.05
C SER A 127 5.97 -6.74 -14.27
N LYS A 128 5.48 -6.37 -15.46
CA LYS A 128 6.05 -6.85 -16.73
C LYS A 128 7.55 -6.52 -16.89
N ARG A 129 8.07 -5.56 -16.13
CA ARG A 129 9.44 -5.04 -16.25
C ARG A 129 10.10 -4.82 -14.89
N SER A 130 9.61 -5.39 -13.81
CA SER A 130 10.27 -5.22 -12.52
C SER A 130 9.94 -6.35 -11.58
N LEU A 131 10.88 -6.67 -10.70
CA LEU A 131 10.71 -7.64 -9.63
C LEU A 131 11.26 -7.05 -8.33
N LYS A 132 10.47 -7.09 -7.27
CA LYS A 132 10.76 -6.44 -5.99
C LYS A 132 10.43 -7.39 -4.85
N GLY A 133 11.43 -7.67 -4.02
CA GLY A 133 11.28 -8.39 -2.75
C GLY A 133 11.47 -7.42 -1.59
N VAL A 134 10.50 -7.38 -0.68
CA VAL A 134 10.43 -6.40 0.41
C VAL A 134 10.06 -7.11 1.70
N LEU A 135 10.81 -6.87 2.77
CA LEU A 135 10.43 -7.32 4.10
C LEU A 135 9.49 -6.32 4.76
N LEU A 136 8.40 -6.85 5.30
CA LEU A 136 7.39 -6.13 6.04
C LEU A 136 7.30 -6.69 7.45
N HIS A 137 7.38 -5.83 8.47
CA HIS A 137 7.18 -6.26 9.85
C HIS A 137 5.71 -6.61 10.07
N ASN A 138 5.43 -7.68 10.82
CA ASN A 138 4.08 -8.21 11.01
C ASN A 138 3.12 -7.19 11.64
N THR A 139 3.58 -6.36 12.59
CA THR A 139 2.75 -5.30 13.21
C THR A 139 2.72 -3.98 12.42
N ASN A 140 3.34 -3.93 11.23
CA ASN A 140 3.58 -2.71 10.44
C ASN A 140 4.22 -1.56 11.26
N GLN A 141 4.95 -1.88 12.33
CA GLN A 141 5.67 -0.91 13.15
C GLN A 141 6.83 -0.28 12.39
N TYR A 142 7.60 -1.11 11.67
CA TYR A 142 8.77 -0.65 10.95
C TYR A 142 8.47 -0.25 9.50
N ALA A 143 9.35 0.58 8.94
CA ALA A 143 9.39 0.82 7.51
C ALA A 143 9.66 -0.47 6.72
N SER A 144 9.25 -0.47 5.45
CA SER A 144 9.52 -1.55 4.51
C SER A 144 10.99 -1.59 4.19
N VAL A 145 11.59 -2.78 4.23
CA VAL A 145 13.03 -2.96 3.95
C VAL A 145 13.17 -3.70 2.62
N PRO A 146 13.76 -3.07 1.58
CA PRO A 146 13.94 -3.74 0.31
C PRO A 146 15.08 -4.74 0.41
N VAL A 147 14.80 -5.99 0.03
CA VAL A 147 15.79 -7.09 0.07
C VAL A 147 16.13 -7.63 -1.31
N ALA A 148 15.31 -7.33 -2.31
CA ALA A 148 15.59 -7.64 -3.71
C ALA A 148 14.95 -6.59 -4.63
N HIS A 149 15.66 -6.19 -5.67
CA HIS A 149 15.17 -5.21 -6.65
C HIS A 149 15.76 -5.47 -8.04
N SER A 150 14.89 -5.43 -9.04
CA SER A 150 15.25 -5.35 -10.45
C SER A 150 14.18 -4.59 -11.23
N VAL A 151 14.59 -3.88 -12.27
CA VAL A 151 13.69 -3.28 -13.29
C VAL A 151 13.90 -3.89 -14.68
N HIS A 152 14.57 -5.04 -14.74
CA HIS A 152 14.78 -5.80 -15.97
C HIS A 152 14.14 -7.17 -15.87
N LEU A 153 14.12 -7.75 -14.67
CA LEU A 153 13.44 -9.02 -14.43
C LEU A 153 11.93 -8.83 -14.44
N LYS A 154 11.27 -9.67 -15.24
CA LYS A 154 9.81 -9.80 -15.29
C LYS A 154 9.36 -10.92 -14.34
N GLU A 155 8.07 -10.95 -14.08
CA GLU A 155 7.39 -12.06 -13.38
C GLU A 155 7.52 -13.39 -14.15
N THR A 156 8.50 -14.21 -13.77
CA THR A 156 8.63 -15.60 -14.21
C THR A 156 8.92 -16.48 -13.01
N TYR A 157 8.62 -17.76 -13.13
CA TYR A 157 8.94 -18.73 -12.10
C TYR A 157 10.44 -18.76 -11.81
N GLU A 158 11.27 -18.76 -12.86
CA GLU A 158 12.74 -18.79 -12.76
C GLU A 158 13.27 -17.55 -12.03
N ASN A 159 12.77 -16.36 -12.36
CA ASN A 159 13.21 -15.14 -11.69
C ASN A 159 12.77 -15.09 -10.22
N LEU A 160 11.61 -15.65 -9.89
CA LEU A 160 11.15 -15.78 -8.51
C LEU A 160 11.99 -16.77 -7.72
N GLU A 161 12.35 -17.90 -8.34
CA GLU A 161 13.27 -18.89 -7.77
C GLU A 161 14.64 -18.27 -7.49
N THR A 162 15.24 -17.60 -8.49
CA THR A 162 16.50 -16.87 -8.30
C THR A 162 16.41 -15.83 -7.21
N LEU A 163 15.31 -15.04 -7.15
CA LEU A 163 15.14 -14.05 -6.08
C LEU A 163 15.12 -14.71 -4.70
N LEU A 164 14.37 -15.81 -4.52
CA LEU A 164 14.25 -16.51 -3.24
C LEU A 164 15.58 -17.15 -2.81
N ASP A 165 16.32 -17.72 -3.76
CA ASP A 165 17.66 -18.27 -3.54
C ASP A 165 18.64 -17.20 -3.07
N LYS A 166 18.74 -16.07 -3.80
CA LYS A 166 19.70 -15.00 -3.51
C LYS A 166 19.45 -14.31 -2.16
N ILE A 167 18.19 -14.19 -1.72
CA ILE A 167 17.87 -13.66 -0.39
C ILE A 167 17.93 -14.74 0.72
N GLY A 168 18.24 -15.99 0.37
CA GLY A 168 18.34 -17.09 1.32
C GLY A 168 17.03 -17.42 2.03
N TYR A 169 15.89 -17.38 1.33
CA TYR A 169 14.55 -17.52 1.91
C TYR A 169 14.41 -18.71 2.88
N GLU A 170 14.96 -19.87 2.52
CA GLU A 170 14.89 -21.11 3.32
C GLU A 170 15.47 -20.94 4.74
N LYS A 171 16.46 -20.06 4.93
CA LYS A 171 17.05 -19.79 6.25
C LYS A 171 16.10 -19.05 7.18
N HIS A 172 15.14 -18.34 6.60
CA HIS A 172 14.26 -17.43 7.33
C HIS A 172 12.84 -18.00 7.47
N GLY A 173 12.35 -18.69 6.44
CA GLY A 173 11.03 -19.33 6.45
C GLY A 173 9.88 -18.36 6.65
N TRP A 174 10.01 -17.11 6.17
CA TRP A 174 9.00 -16.07 6.31
C TRP A 174 7.67 -16.50 5.71
N GLN A 175 6.57 -16.00 6.25
CA GLN A 175 5.33 -15.97 5.50
C GLN A 175 5.49 -15.10 4.24
N LEU A 176 4.80 -15.44 3.16
CA LEU A 176 4.85 -14.74 1.89
C LEU A 176 3.50 -14.14 1.53
N CYS A 177 3.47 -12.86 1.18
CA CYS A 177 2.32 -12.21 0.56
C CYS A 177 2.70 -11.56 -0.78
N GLY A 178 1.70 -11.40 -1.65
CA GLY A 178 1.85 -10.78 -2.97
C GLY A 178 0.51 -10.78 -3.69
N ASP A 179 0.46 -10.25 -4.92
CA ASP A 179 -0.72 -10.45 -5.76
C ASP A 179 -0.95 -11.96 -5.99
N LEU A 180 -2.21 -12.35 -6.20
CA LEU A 180 -2.55 -13.76 -6.45
C LEU A 180 -1.77 -14.35 -7.63
N LYS A 181 -1.39 -13.53 -8.60
CA LYS A 181 -0.55 -13.97 -9.72
C LYS A 181 0.84 -14.41 -9.27
N ILE A 182 1.49 -13.64 -8.39
CA ILE A 182 2.77 -14.01 -7.78
C ILE A 182 2.63 -15.30 -6.96
N ILE A 183 1.58 -15.38 -6.13
CA ILE A 183 1.30 -16.57 -5.32
C ILE A 183 1.11 -17.79 -6.22
N THR A 184 0.35 -17.68 -7.31
CA THR A 184 0.12 -18.76 -8.28
C THR A 184 1.44 -19.25 -8.88
N MET A 185 2.34 -18.34 -9.28
CA MET A 185 3.65 -18.71 -9.83
C MET A 185 4.54 -19.39 -8.79
N ILE A 186 4.62 -18.85 -7.57
CA ILE A 186 5.40 -19.43 -6.47
C ILE A 186 4.90 -20.84 -6.13
N LEU A 187 3.60 -21.06 -6.19
CA LEU A 187 3.00 -22.38 -5.97
C LEU A 187 3.10 -23.32 -7.18
N GLY A 188 3.79 -22.91 -8.26
CA GLY A 188 3.99 -23.72 -9.45
C GLY A 188 2.72 -23.97 -10.26
N GLN A 189 1.67 -23.17 -10.03
CA GLN A 189 0.42 -23.27 -10.76
C GLN A 189 0.47 -22.51 -12.08
N GLN A 190 -0.33 -22.96 -13.02
CA GLN A 190 -0.54 -22.29 -14.30
C GLN A 190 -1.25 -20.96 -14.07
N SER A 191 -0.68 -19.87 -14.59
CA SER A 191 -1.29 -18.53 -14.56
C SER A 191 -2.43 -18.38 -15.58
N GLY A 192 -3.26 -17.35 -15.41
CA GLY A 192 -4.36 -17.00 -16.32
C GLY A 192 -5.70 -17.62 -15.92
N TYR A 193 -6.64 -17.70 -16.87
CA TYR A 193 -7.98 -18.23 -16.65
C TYR A 193 -7.98 -19.77 -16.67
N THR A 194 -7.54 -20.37 -15.57
CA THR A 194 -7.40 -21.82 -15.41
C THR A 194 -8.64 -22.46 -14.79
N LYS A 195 -8.81 -23.77 -15.00
CA LYS A 195 -9.95 -24.53 -14.49
C LYS A 195 -9.89 -24.68 -12.96
N PHE A 196 -8.71 -24.95 -12.41
CA PHE A 196 -8.50 -25.17 -10.97
C PHE A 196 -7.53 -24.15 -10.36
N PRO A 197 -7.92 -22.87 -10.23
CA PRO A 197 -7.02 -21.80 -9.77
C PRO A 197 -6.78 -21.80 -8.25
N CYS A 198 -7.66 -22.40 -7.45
CA CYS A 198 -7.47 -22.49 -6.00
C CYS A 198 -6.33 -23.46 -5.67
N PHE A 199 -5.40 -23.05 -4.80
CA PHE A 199 -4.30 -23.90 -4.32
C PHE A 199 -4.66 -24.73 -3.08
N LEU A 200 -5.79 -24.43 -2.43
CA LEU A 200 -6.26 -25.13 -1.23
C LEU A 200 -7.26 -26.24 -1.56
N CYS A 201 -8.05 -26.09 -2.61
CA CYS A 201 -9.03 -27.08 -3.05
C CYS A 201 -9.15 -27.15 -4.57
N GLU A 202 -9.95 -28.10 -5.04
CA GLU A 202 -10.21 -28.40 -6.46
C GLU A 202 -11.41 -27.63 -7.00
N TRP A 203 -11.54 -26.36 -6.59
CA TRP A 203 -12.58 -25.45 -7.08
C TRP A 203 -12.53 -25.31 -8.60
N ASP A 204 -13.61 -25.72 -9.27
CA ASP A 204 -13.75 -25.62 -10.73
C ASP A 204 -14.30 -24.24 -11.12
N SER A 205 -13.42 -23.36 -11.57
CA SER A 205 -13.76 -22.00 -11.98
C SER A 205 -14.72 -21.93 -13.17
N ARG A 206 -14.91 -23.04 -13.88
CA ARG A 206 -15.79 -23.13 -15.06
C ARG A 206 -17.20 -23.61 -14.71
N ALA A 207 -17.40 -24.22 -13.55
CA ALA A 207 -18.69 -24.74 -13.09
C ALA A 207 -19.57 -23.66 -12.43
N ARG A 208 -19.93 -22.62 -13.20
CA ARG A 208 -20.60 -21.40 -12.68
C ARG A 208 -21.93 -21.67 -11.98
N ASP A 209 -22.67 -22.66 -12.46
CA ASP A 209 -23.92 -23.16 -11.90
C ASP A 209 -23.75 -23.71 -10.47
N LYS A 210 -22.54 -24.20 -10.14
CA LYS A 210 -22.24 -24.79 -8.84
C LYS A 210 -21.69 -23.80 -7.83
N HIS A 211 -21.23 -22.62 -8.25
CA HIS A 211 -20.39 -21.75 -7.43
C HIS A 211 -21.05 -21.25 -6.13
N TYR A 212 -22.36 -21.04 -6.12
CA TYR A 212 -23.11 -20.63 -4.92
C TYR A 212 -23.90 -21.78 -4.27
N VAL A 213 -23.88 -22.98 -4.88
CA VAL A 213 -24.68 -24.13 -4.43
C VAL A 213 -23.78 -25.16 -3.73
N GLN A 214 -22.58 -25.37 -4.27
CA GLN A 214 -21.62 -26.34 -3.77
C GLN A 214 -20.75 -25.72 -2.67
N GLN A 215 -21.03 -26.09 -1.43
CA GLN A 215 -20.29 -25.61 -0.26
C GLN A 215 -18.93 -26.29 -0.06
N GLN A 216 -18.76 -27.53 -0.53
CA GLN A 216 -17.54 -28.31 -0.31
C GLN A 216 -16.88 -28.70 -1.63
N TRP A 217 -15.60 -28.38 -1.75
CA TRP A 217 -14.73 -28.76 -2.85
C TRP A 217 -13.64 -29.68 -2.33
N ASN A 218 -13.22 -30.67 -3.14
CA ASN A 218 -12.20 -31.62 -2.71
C ASN A 218 -10.91 -30.86 -2.30
N PRO A 219 -10.38 -31.07 -1.08
CA PRO A 219 -9.18 -30.40 -0.65
C PRO A 219 -7.96 -30.92 -1.41
N ARG A 220 -6.99 -30.04 -1.68
CA ARG A 220 -5.70 -30.44 -2.26
C ARG A 220 -4.79 -30.93 -1.15
N LYS A 221 -4.50 -32.23 -1.12
CA LYS A 221 -3.49 -32.79 -0.20
C LYS A 221 -2.07 -32.35 -0.55
N ASN A 222 -1.78 -32.19 -1.85
CA ASN A 222 -0.52 -31.69 -2.36
C ASN A 222 -0.71 -31.01 -3.74
N LEU A 223 0.29 -30.22 -4.14
CA LEU A 223 0.36 -29.63 -5.48
C LEU A 223 1.17 -30.56 -6.41
N LYS A 224 0.56 -31.68 -6.83
CA LYS A 224 1.20 -32.65 -7.73
C LYS A 224 1.33 -32.09 -9.16
N VAL A 225 2.57 -31.97 -9.63
CA VAL A 225 2.91 -31.52 -10.99
C VAL A 225 2.21 -32.36 -12.06
N GLY A 226 1.71 -31.70 -13.09
CA GLY A 226 0.98 -32.32 -14.21
C GLY A 226 -0.51 -32.51 -13.95
N THR A 227 -1.02 -32.13 -12.77
CA THR A 227 -2.43 -32.32 -12.41
C THR A 227 -3.10 -31.01 -12.02
N LYS A 228 -4.38 -30.85 -12.39
CA LYS A 228 -5.27 -29.76 -11.91
C LYS A 228 -4.59 -28.38 -11.93
N ASN A 229 -4.02 -28.04 -13.09
CA ASN A 229 -3.31 -26.77 -13.36
C ASN A 229 -2.03 -26.53 -12.54
N VAL A 230 -1.43 -27.56 -11.92
CA VAL A 230 -0.07 -27.49 -11.37
C VAL A 230 0.92 -27.90 -12.45
N ILE A 231 1.84 -27.01 -12.81
CA ILE A 231 2.78 -27.20 -13.92
C ILE A 231 4.24 -27.27 -13.46
N ARG A 232 4.53 -26.86 -12.23
CA ARG A 232 5.85 -26.87 -11.61
C ARG A 232 5.75 -27.20 -10.13
N LYS A 233 6.88 -27.56 -9.52
CA LYS A 233 6.98 -27.70 -8.07
C LYS A 233 6.74 -26.33 -7.42
N ASN A 234 6.08 -26.29 -6.28
CA ASN A 234 5.99 -25.06 -5.49
C ASN A 234 7.37 -24.69 -4.92
N LEU A 235 7.76 -23.42 -5.07
CA LEU A 235 8.99 -22.84 -4.50
C LEU A 235 8.87 -22.65 -2.98
N ILE A 236 7.65 -22.43 -2.49
CA ILE A 236 7.34 -22.20 -1.08
C ILE A 236 6.16 -23.10 -0.69
N SER A 237 6.12 -23.59 0.55
CA SER A 237 4.97 -24.35 1.06
C SER A 237 3.68 -23.51 1.02
N PRO A 238 2.53 -24.06 0.57
CA PRO A 238 1.24 -23.39 0.64
C PRO A 238 0.90 -22.81 2.03
N GLU A 239 1.40 -23.45 3.09
CA GLU A 239 1.19 -23.05 4.50
C GLU A 239 1.86 -21.72 4.87
N LYS A 240 2.87 -21.31 4.10
CA LYS A 240 3.57 -20.02 4.29
C LYS A 240 2.89 -18.87 3.54
N ILE A 241 1.84 -19.14 2.77
CA ILE A 241 1.15 -18.11 2.00
C ILE A 241 0.18 -17.31 2.88
N LEU A 242 0.26 -15.99 2.78
CA LEU A 242 -0.71 -15.06 3.33
C LEU A 242 -1.60 -14.54 2.20
N LEU A 243 -2.91 -14.79 2.32
CA LEU A 243 -3.88 -14.27 1.37
C LEU A 243 -3.94 -12.73 1.46
N PRO A 244 -3.83 -12.02 0.33
CA PRO A 244 -3.69 -10.56 0.31
C PRO A 244 -5.02 -9.83 0.60
N PRO A 245 -5.24 -9.27 1.81
CA PRO A 245 -6.56 -8.74 2.20
C PRO A 245 -7.01 -7.57 1.31
N LEU A 246 -6.05 -6.73 0.91
CA LEU A 246 -6.28 -5.65 -0.05
C LEU A 246 -6.83 -6.20 -1.38
N HIS A 247 -6.21 -7.23 -1.95
CA HIS A 247 -6.63 -7.75 -3.25
C HIS A 247 -7.99 -8.44 -3.14
N ILE A 248 -8.32 -9.08 -2.02
CA ILE A 248 -9.66 -9.63 -1.75
C ILE A 248 -10.71 -8.52 -1.75
N LYS A 249 -10.48 -7.42 -1.02
CA LYS A 249 -11.35 -6.23 -1.01
C LYS A 249 -11.54 -5.65 -2.42
N LEU A 250 -10.46 -5.51 -3.20
CA LEU A 250 -10.56 -5.07 -4.60
C LEU A 250 -11.39 -6.04 -5.46
N GLY A 251 -11.29 -7.35 -5.18
CA GLY A 251 -12.07 -8.38 -5.86
C GLY A 251 -13.57 -8.31 -5.56
N MET A 252 -13.92 -8.09 -4.29
CA MET A 252 -15.31 -7.89 -3.87
C MET A 252 -15.91 -6.66 -4.56
N MET A 253 -15.23 -5.50 -4.50
CA MET A 253 -15.66 -4.28 -5.17
C MET A 253 -15.86 -4.51 -6.67
N LYS A 254 -14.91 -5.22 -7.30
CA LYS A 254 -15.01 -5.55 -8.71
C LYS A 254 -16.28 -6.33 -9.04
N GLN A 255 -16.61 -7.36 -8.26
CA GLN A 255 -17.82 -8.14 -8.52
C GLN A 255 -19.09 -7.35 -8.28
N PHE A 256 -19.14 -6.55 -7.20
CA PHE A 256 -20.26 -5.66 -6.92
C PHE A 256 -20.55 -4.71 -8.09
N VAL A 257 -19.55 -3.94 -8.54
CA VAL A 257 -19.75 -2.97 -9.63
C VAL A 257 -20.07 -3.64 -10.95
N LYS A 258 -19.51 -4.83 -11.23
CA LYS A 258 -19.86 -5.57 -12.45
C LYS A 258 -21.32 -6.00 -12.44
N ALA A 259 -21.89 -6.35 -11.29
CA ALA A 259 -23.28 -6.78 -11.15
C ALA A 259 -24.31 -5.63 -11.16
N LEU A 260 -23.91 -4.38 -10.86
CA LEU A 260 -24.82 -3.22 -10.93
C LEU A 260 -25.47 -3.07 -12.31
N ASP A 261 -26.71 -2.61 -12.39
CA ASP A 261 -27.29 -2.16 -13.66
C ASP A 261 -26.59 -0.86 -14.10
N LYS A 262 -26.19 -0.78 -15.37
CA LYS A 262 -25.45 0.39 -15.88
C LYS A 262 -26.37 1.58 -16.16
N ASN A 263 -27.68 1.38 -16.12
CA ASN A 263 -28.70 2.41 -16.25
C ASN A 263 -29.20 2.94 -14.89
N ASN A 264 -28.83 2.29 -13.78
CA ASN A 264 -29.24 2.73 -12.45
C ASN A 264 -28.46 3.96 -11.99
N ALA A 265 -29.10 4.75 -11.12
CA ALA A 265 -28.53 5.96 -10.54
C ALA A 265 -27.20 5.69 -9.80
N SER A 266 -27.05 4.52 -9.19
CA SER A 266 -25.82 4.11 -8.51
C SER A 266 -24.62 4.01 -9.45
N PHE A 267 -24.79 3.42 -10.63
CA PHE A 267 -23.72 3.35 -11.63
C PHE A 267 -23.41 4.72 -12.23
N GLU A 268 -24.44 5.51 -12.55
CA GLU A 268 -24.26 6.88 -13.04
C GLU A 268 -23.48 7.75 -12.02
N TYR A 269 -23.78 7.58 -10.72
CA TYR A 269 -23.09 8.26 -9.65
C TYR A 269 -21.60 7.91 -9.60
N LEU A 270 -21.24 6.63 -9.79
CA LEU A 270 -19.82 6.22 -9.84
C LEU A 270 -19.06 6.95 -10.95
N CYS A 271 -19.66 7.08 -12.14
CA CYS A 271 -19.08 7.82 -13.26
C CYS A 271 -18.87 9.31 -12.93
N LYS A 272 -19.87 9.95 -12.31
CA LYS A 272 -19.79 11.36 -11.90
C LYS A 272 -18.76 11.61 -10.80
N LYS A 273 -18.67 10.71 -9.82
CA LYS A 273 -17.75 10.85 -8.68
C LYS A 273 -16.28 10.67 -9.07
N PHE A 274 -16.00 9.82 -10.06
CA PHE A 274 -14.64 9.56 -10.53
C PHE A 274 -14.44 9.93 -11.99
N PRO A 275 -14.51 11.22 -12.35
CA PRO A 275 -14.42 11.66 -13.76
C PRO A 275 -13.03 11.41 -14.38
N ARG A 276 -12.03 11.07 -13.57
CA ARG A 276 -10.68 10.69 -14.02
C ARG A 276 -10.55 9.20 -14.37
N LEU A 277 -11.52 8.38 -13.98
CA LEU A 277 -11.59 6.98 -14.40
C LEU A 277 -12.39 6.91 -15.69
N SER A 278 -11.92 6.10 -16.65
CA SER A 278 -12.70 5.83 -17.84
C SER A 278 -13.90 4.95 -17.52
N ASP A 279 -14.98 5.10 -18.28
CA ASP A 279 -16.18 4.26 -18.18
C ASP A 279 -15.84 2.76 -18.21
N ALA A 280 -14.88 2.37 -19.06
CA ALA A 280 -14.42 0.98 -19.14
C ALA A 280 -13.80 0.48 -17.81
N LYS A 281 -13.03 1.32 -17.11
CA LYS A 281 -12.47 0.97 -15.80
C LYS A 281 -13.57 0.84 -14.75
N ILE A 282 -14.53 1.76 -14.74
CA ILE A 282 -15.67 1.73 -13.81
C ILE A 282 -16.53 0.49 -14.08
N LYS A 283 -16.90 0.22 -15.34
CA LYS A 283 -17.66 -0.98 -15.74
C LYS A 283 -16.97 -2.28 -15.32
N GLU A 284 -15.64 -2.34 -15.41
CA GLU A 284 -14.85 -3.48 -14.96
C GLU A 284 -14.57 -3.51 -13.45
N GLY A 285 -15.12 -2.56 -12.69
CA GLY A 285 -14.96 -2.49 -11.24
C GLY A 285 -13.51 -2.24 -10.81
N VAL A 286 -12.74 -1.50 -11.61
CA VAL A 286 -11.32 -1.21 -11.35
C VAL A 286 -11.20 0.05 -10.50
N PHE A 287 -11.11 -0.16 -9.19
CA PHE A 287 -10.90 0.88 -8.19
C PHE A 287 -9.65 0.61 -7.36
N ASP A 288 -9.05 1.67 -6.83
CA ASP A 288 -7.99 1.56 -5.82
C ASP A 288 -8.53 1.64 -4.38
N GLY A 289 -7.65 1.34 -3.40
CA GLY A 289 -8.02 1.37 -1.99
C GLY A 289 -8.58 2.73 -1.51
N PRO A 290 -7.93 3.88 -1.83
CA PRO A 290 -8.47 5.21 -1.54
C PRO A 290 -9.85 5.49 -2.13
N GLN A 291 -10.10 5.11 -3.40
CA GLN A 291 -11.39 5.30 -4.06
C GLN A 291 -12.51 4.50 -3.38
N ILE A 292 -12.25 3.24 -3.03
CA ILE A 292 -13.21 2.40 -2.29
C ILE A 292 -13.50 3.02 -0.93
N ARG A 293 -12.48 3.48 -0.21
CA ARG A 293 -12.67 4.12 1.10
C ARG A 293 -13.50 5.40 0.98
N SER A 294 -13.26 6.20 -0.06
CA SER A 294 -14.04 7.41 -0.36
C SER A 294 -15.50 7.09 -0.71
N LEU A 295 -15.79 5.96 -1.35
CA LEU A 295 -17.15 5.50 -1.60
C LEU A 295 -17.84 5.01 -0.33
N MET A 296 -17.16 4.20 0.48
CA MET A 296 -17.73 3.67 1.73
C MET A 296 -18.13 4.75 2.74
N ALA A 297 -17.51 5.92 2.67
CA ALA A 297 -17.79 7.06 3.54
C ALA A 297 -18.81 8.05 2.94
N ASP A 298 -19.35 7.78 1.75
CA ASP A 298 -20.21 8.73 1.04
C ASP A 298 -21.68 8.33 1.09
N GLU A 299 -22.41 8.97 2.00
CA GLU A 299 -23.85 8.77 2.18
C GLU A 299 -24.65 9.14 0.92
N LYS A 300 -24.13 10.04 0.07
CA LYS A 300 -24.80 10.37 -1.20
C LYS A 300 -24.78 9.20 -2.17
N PHE A 301 -23.71 8.40 -2.15
CA PHE A 301 -23.65 7.17 -2.94
C PHE A 301 -24.63 6.13 -2.39
N ASP A 302 -24.72 5.98 -1.07
CA ASP A 302 -25.67 5.06 -0.43
C ASP A 302 -27.12 5.35 -0.86
N ALA A 303 -27.49 6.64 -0.96
CA ALA A 303 -28.82 7.07 -1.36
C ALA A 303 -29.19 6.81 -2.84
N THR A 304 -28.23 6.41 -3.68
CA THR A 304 -28.47 6.14 -5.12
C THR A 304 -28.89 4.71 -5.42
N MET A 305 -28.79 3.81 -4.44
CA MET A 305 -28.96 2.37 -4.65
C MET A 305 -30.42 1.94 -4.51
N ASN A 306 -30.84 0.98 -5.32
CA ASN A 306 -32.07 0.24 -5.06
C ASN A 306 -31.88 -0.76 -3.90
N ASN A 307 -32.95 -1.42 -3.46
CA ASN A 307 -32.91 -2.32 -2.30
C ASN A 307 -31.87 -3.44 -2.44
N THR A 308 -31.79 -4.11 -3.60
CA THR A 308 -30.85 -5.22 -3.83
C THR A 308 -29.39 -4.74 -3.84
N GLU A 309 -29.14 -3.60 -4.48
CA GLU A 309 -27.81 -2.96 -4.51
C GLU A 309 -27.38 -2.51 -3.11
N SER A 310 -28.30 -1.89 -2.36
CA SER A 310 -28.08 -1.41 -1.00
C SER A 310 -27.75 -2.56 -0.05
N ASP A 311 -28.52 -3.65 -0.08
CA ASP A 311 -28.27 -4.86 0.70
C ASP A 311 -26.85 -5.42 0.47
N ALA A 312 -26.45 -5.55 -0.79
CA ALA A 312 -25.12 -6.04 -1.16
C ALA A 312 -24.01 -5.06 -0.77
N TRP A 313 -24.25 -3.76 -0.89
CA TRP A 313 -23.30 -2.73 -0.50
C TRP A 313 -23.11 -2.65 1.01
N LEU A 314 -24.18 -2.74 1.79
CA LEU A 314 -24.12 -2.79 3.25
C LEU A 314 -23.37 -4.03 3.73
N ALA A 315 -23.62 -5.21 3.14
CA ALA A 315 -22.88 -6.42 3.45
C ALA A 315 -21.39 -6.31 3.07
N PHE A 316 -21.08 -5.65 1.95
CA PHE A 316 -19.69 -5.31 1.58
C PHE A 316 -19.03 -4.42 2.63
N LYS A 317 -19.68 -3.32 3.04
CA LYS A 317 -19.17 -2.42 4.08
C LYS A 317 -18.94 -3.17 5.40
N ASP A 318 -19.86 -4.04 5.78
CA ASP A 318 -19.77 -4.83 7.01
C ASP A 318 -18.54 -5.76 7.00
N VAL A 319 -18.32 -6.54 5.92
CA VAL A 319 -17.13 -7.41 5.81
C VAL A 319 -15.83 -6.60 5.76
N VAL A 320 -15.81 -5.46 5.07
CA VAL A 320 -14.60 -4.62 5.04
C VAL A 320 -14.25 -4.07 6.42
N ASN A 321 -15.25 -3.65 7.20
CA ASN A 321 -15.02 -3.04 8.51
C ASN A 321 -14.76 -4.08 9.62
N ASN A 322 -15.39 -5.24 9.54
CA ASN A 322 -15.41 -6.24 10.62
C ASN A 322 -14.63 -7.53 10.31
N PHE A 323 -14.03 -7.65 9.12
CA PHE A 323 -13.15 -8.77 8.80
C PHE A 323 -11.86 -8.30 8.13
N ILE A 324 -11.93 -7.64 6.98
CA ILE A 324 -10.75 -7.25 6.18
C ILE A 324 -10.02 -6.02 6.77
N GLY A 325 -10.63 -5.36 7.75
CA GLY A 325 -10.10 -4.20 8.44
C GLY A 325 -9.05 -4.54 9.49
N ASN A 326 -8.87 -3.63 10.46
CA ASN A 326 -7.93 -3.82 11.56
C ASN A 326 -8.43 -4.83 12.62
N ASN A 327 -9.72 -5.13 12.64
CA ASN A 327 -10.34 -5.98 13.63
C ASN A 327 -11.05 -7.14 12.91
N LYS A 328 -10.74 -8.37 13.31
CA LYS A 328 -11.50 -9.57 12.95
C LYS A 328 -12.57 -9.78 14.00
N HIS A 329 -13.80 -9.38 13.70
CA HIS A 329 -14.93 -9.55 14.59
C HIS A 329 -15.19 -11.06 14.82
N PRO A 330 -15.52 -11.53 16.04
CA PRO A 330 -15.74 -12.96 16.30
C PRO A 330 -16.74 -13.62 15.34
N ASP A 331 -17.76 -12.85 14.94
CA ASP A 331 -18.82 -13.25 14.02
C ASP A 331 -18.49 -13.08 12.52
N TYR A 332 -17.21 -12.95 12.15
CA TYR A 332 -16.80 -12.67 10.77
C TYR A 332 -17.34 -13.70 9.76
N LYS A 333 -17.51 -14.96 10.16
CA LYS A 333 -18.05 -16.02 9.31
C LYS A 333 -19.48 -15.73 8.85
N ASN A 334 -20.35 -15.30 9.77
CA ASN A 334 -21.74 -14.96 9.43
C ASN A 334 -21.80 -13.70 8.58
N LYS A 335 -20.91 -12.73 8.80
CA LYS A 335 -20.79 -11.53 7.96
C LYS A 335 -20.39 -11.88 6.52
N VAL A 336 -19.44 -12.80 6.37
CA VAL A 336 -19.03 -13.31 5.05
C VAL A 336 -20.14 -14.13 4.40
N ALA A 337 -20.85 -14.98 5.14
CA ALA A 337 -22.00 -15.73 4.62
C ALA A 337 -23.12 -14.78 4.14
N ASN A 338 -23.43 -13.74 4.91
CA ASN A 338 -24.40 -12.71 4.53
C ASN A 338 -23.94 -11.96 3.25
N LEU A 339 -22.66 -11.58 3.16
CA LEU A 339 -22.11 -11.00 1.93
C LEU A 339 -22.36 -11.88 0.71
N LEU A 340 -22.07 -13.18 0.81
CA LEU A 340 -22.19 -14.12 -0.29
C LEU A 340 -23.66 -14.31 -0.72
N ASP A 341 -24.60 -14.39 0.23
CA ASP A 341 -26.05 -14.41 -0.06
C ASP A 341 -26.49 -13.14 -0.81
N LYS A 342 -26.11 -11.95 -0.33
CA LYS A 342 -26.49 -10.69 -1.00
C LYS A 342 -25.82 -10.53 -2.36
N TYR A 343 -24.57 -10.98 -2.50
CA TYR A 343 -23.87 -10.97 -3.78
C TYR A 343 -24.49 -11.94 -4.79
N GLN A 344 -24.92 -13.12 -4.35
CA GLN A 344 -25.67 -14.06 -5.19
C GLN A 344 -26.97 -13.42 -5.70
N LYS A 345 -27.74 -12.80 -4.80
CA LYS A 345 -29.01 -12.12 -5.14
C LYS A 345 -28.83 -10.95 -6.10
N LEU A 346 -27.73 -10.19 -5.96
CA LEU A 346 -27.37 -9.12 -6.90
C LEU A 346 -26.90 -9.66 -8.27
N GLY A 347 -26.55 -10.94 -8.37
CA GLY A 347 -26.01 -11.53 -9.61
C GLY A 347 -24.49 -11.40 -9.77
N CYS A 348 -23.76 -11.20 -8.67
CA CYS A 348 -22.29 -11.22 -8.68
C CYS A 348 -21.76 -12.59 -9.13
N ASN A 349 -20.72 -12.62 -9.95
CA ASN A 349 -20.05 -13.88 -10.27
C ASN A 349 -19.09 -14.27 -9.14
N MET A 350 -18.99 -15.57 -8.84
CA MET A 350 -18.00 -16.08 -7.89
C MET A 350 -16.60 -16.02 -8.51
N SER A 351 -15.82 -15.02 -8.11
CA SER A 351 -14.40 -14.93 -8.46
C SER A 351 -13.55 -15.78 -7.51
N ILE A 352 -12.31 -16.11 -7.89
CA ILE A 352 -11.36 -16.79 -7.00
C ILE A 352 -11.20 -16.08 -5.64
N LYS A 353 -11.31 -14.74 -5.63
CA LYS A 353 -11.22 -13.93 -4.41
C LYS A 353 -12.46 -14.08 -3.50
N LEU A 354 -13.64 -14.20 -4.10
CA LEU A 354 -14.87 -14.51 -3.34
C LEU A 354 -14.86 -15.97 -2.89
N HIS A 355 -14.35 -16.89 -3.70
CA HIS A 355 -14.21 -18.29 -3.32
C HIS A 355 -13.31 -18.48 -2.10
N PHE A 356 -12.21 -17.72 -1.98
CA PHE A 356 -11.41 -17.75 -0.74
C PHE A 356 -12.21 -17.30 0.49
N LEU A 357 -13.13 -16.35 0.35
CA LEU A 357 -14.03 -15.94 1.44
C LEU A 357 -15.06 -17.03 1.74
N ASP A 358 -15.62 -17.66 0.72
CA ASP A 358 -16.64 -18.70 0.86
C ASP A 358 -16.11 -19.99 1.48
N SER A 359 -15.06 -20.57 0.89
CA SER A 359 -14.59 -21.92 1.25
C SER A 359 -13.35 -21.93 2.15
N HIS A 360 -12.65 -20.80 2.30
CA HIS A 360 -11.34 -20.73 2.97
C HIS A 360 -11.20 -19.54 3.92
N VAL A 361 -12.31 -19.07 4.49
CA VAL A 361 -12.32 -17.93 5.42
C VAL A 361 -11.39 -18.12 6.63
N ASP A 362 -11.19 -19.36 7.05
CA ASP A 362 -10.33 -19.72 8.19
C ASP A 362 -8.84 -19.75 7.84
N PHE A 363 -8.50 -19.69 6.55
CA PHE A 363 -7.09 -19.56 6.11
C PHE A 363 -6.56 -18.13 6.34
N PHE A 364 -7.44 -17.16 6.56
CA PHE A 364 -7.04 -15.78 6.84
C PHE A 364 -6.53 -15.64 8.29
N PRO A 365 -5.37 -14.98 8.51
CA PRO A 365 -4.84 -14.76 9.84
C PRO A 365 -5.76 -13.89 10.69
N ASP A 366 -5.58 -13.89 12.01
CA ASP A 366 -6.48 -13.16 12.91
C ASP A 366 -6.37 -11.63 12.79
N ASN A 367 -5.18 -11.10 12.49
CA ASN A 367 -4.93 -9.65 12.41
C ASN A 367 -4.78 -9.17 10.97
N LEU A 368 -5.83 -9.23 10.15
CA LEU A 368 -5.75 -8.90 8.71
C LEU A 368 -5.25 -7.49 8.39
N GLY A 369 -5.56 -6.51 9.25
CA GLY A 369 -5.04 -5.14 9.09
C GLY A 369 -3.52 -5.05 9.22
N ASP A 370 -2.93 -5.87 10.08
CA ASP A 370 -1.49 -5.96 10.30
C ASP A 370 -0.80 -6.71 9.15
N TYR A 371 -1.44 -7.75 8.63
CA TYR A 371 -0.96 -8.49 7.45
C TYR A 371 -1.31 -7.86 6.10
N SER A 372 -1.93 -6.68 6.08
CA SER A 372 -2.32 -6.01 4.84
C SER A 372 -1.12 -5.71 3.94
N ASN A 373 -1.28 -5.96 2.64
CA ASN A 373 -0.26 -5.65 1.62
C ASN A 373 -0.20 -4.15 1.28
N GLU A 374 -1.04 -3.29 1.88
CA GLU A 374 -1.00 -1.84 1.64
C GLU A 374 0.38 -1.23 1.90
N GLN A 375 1.14 -1.76 2.86
CA GLN A 375 2.50 -1.30 3.12
C GLN A 375 3.46 -1.68 1.98
N GLY A 376 3.32 -2.88 1.42
CA GLY A 376 4.06 -3.31 0.23
C GLY A 376 3.72 -2.46 -0.99
N GLU A 377 2.44 -2.17 -1.20
CA GLU A 377 2.00 -1.31 -2.32
C GLU A 377 2.55 0.12 -2.21
N ARG A 378 2.62 0.67 -0.99
CA ARG A 378 3.21 2.00 -0.75
C ARG A 378 4.71 2.03 -1.04
N PHE A 379 5.42 0.91 -0.86
CA PHE A 379 6.83 0.82 -1.20
C PHE A 379 7.08 1.15 -2.68
N HIS A 380 6.13 0.90 -3.60
CA HIS A 380 6.25 1.34 -4.99
C HIS A 380 6.39 2.84 -5.15
N GLN A 381 5.68 3.63 -4.35
CA GLN A 381 5.77 5.08 -4.39
C GLN A 381 7.13 5.55 -3.85
N ASP A 382 7.59 4.92 -2.76
CA ASP A 382 8.87 5.24 -2.13
C ASP A 382 10.04 4.93 -3.08
N ILE A 383 10.07 3.71 -3.63
CA ILE A 383 11.17 3.27 -4.49
C ILE A 383 11.18 3.96 -5.86
N LYS A 384 10.02 4.35 -6.41
CA LYS A 384 9.93 5.11 -7.68
C LYS A 384 10.69 6.43 -7.61
N THR A 385 10.70 7.06 -6.43
CA THR A 385 11.48 8.28 -6.21
C THR A 385 12.98 8.00 -6.35
N MET A 386 13.45 6.87 -5.82
CA MET A 386 14.85 6.44 -5.96
C MET A 386 15.18 6.03 -7.39
N GLU A 387 14.32 5.25 -8.04
CA GLU A 387 14.48 4.84 -9.44
C GLU A 387 14.64 6.04 -10.38
N THR A 388 13.84 7.10 -10.16
CA THR A 388 13.94 8.36 -10.91
C THR A 388 15.29 9.07 -10.66
N ARG A 389 15.73 9.14 -9.40
CA ARG A 389 17.00 9.82 -9.03
C ARG A 389 18.22 9.15 -9.64
N TYR A 390 18.22 7.83 -9.68
CA TYR A 390 19.37 7.07 -10.15
C TYR A 390 19.39 6.92 -11.67
N GLN A 391 18.38 7.41 -12.41
CA GLN A 391 18.39 7.57 -13.88
C GLN A 391 18.89 6.33 -14.64
N GLY A 392 18.45 5.13 -14.26
CA GLY A 392 18.88 3.87 -14.89
C GLY A 392 20.06 3.17 -14.20
N ARG A 393 20.68 3.78 -13.18
CA ARG A 393 21.71 3.16 -12.32
C ARG A 393 21.06 2.40 -11.17
N TRP A 394 20.27 1.38 -11.50
CA TRP A 394 19.58 0.54 -10.53
C TRP A 394 20.52 -0.54 -9.97
N ASN A 395 21.42 -0.11 -9.09
CA ASN A 395 22.50 -0.93 -8.56
C ASN A 395 22.50 -0.96 -7.03
N VAL A 396 23.52 -1.60 -6.45
CA VAL A 396 23.77 -1.67 -5.01
C VAL A 396 23.66 -0.30 -4.32
N ASN A 397 24.21 0.77 -4.91
CA ASN A 397 24.23 2.09 -4.29
C ASN A 397 22.82 2.68 -4.14
N MET A 398 21.92 2.41 -5.09
CA MET A 398 20.53 2.88 -4.99
C MET A 398 19.80 2.22 -3.82
N MET A 399 19.96 0.90 -3.65
CA MET A 399 19.34 0.15 -2.55
C MET A 399 19.92 0.57 -1.20
N ALA A 400 21.25 0.74 -1.13
CA ALA A 400 21.93 1.25 0.04
C ALA A 400 21.48 2.68 0.41
N ASP A 401 21.29 3.57 -0.58
CA ASP A 401 20.81 4.94 -0.36
C ASP A 401 19.34 4.96 0.11
N TYR A 402 18.53 3.99 -0.33
CA TYR A 402 17.18 3.81 0.21
C TYR A 402 17.24 3.47 1.70
N CYS A 403 18.05 2.49 2.09
CA CYS A 403 18.24 2.12 3.51
C CYS A 403 18.77 3.29 4.34
N TRP A 404 19.72 4.06 3.82
CA TRP A 404 20.19 5.29 4.46
C TRP A 404 19.06 6.28 4.73
N SER A 405 18.12 6.44 3.80
CA SER A 405 16.98 7.35 3.97
C SER A 405 16.01 6.95 5.10
N LEU A 406 16.03 5.69 5.54
CA LEU A 406 15.21 5.19 6.64
C LEU A 406 15.80 5.50 8.03
N THR A 407 17.11 5.73 8.12
CA THR A 407 17.80 5.95 9.40
C THR A 407 17.48 7.30 10.04
N ARG A 408 17.75 7.43 11.34
CA ARG A 408 17.73 8.70 12.07
C ARG A 408 18.98 8.80 12.92
N ASP A 409 19.59 9.97 12.91
CA ASP A 409 20.83 10.22 13.66
C ASP A 409 20.50 10.77 15.06
N ILE A 410 19.33 11.40 15.20
CA ILE A 410 18.87 12.01 16.46
C ILE A 410 17.66 11.25 17.00
N THR A 411 17.73 10.94 18.29
CA THR A 411 16.69 10.20 19.02
C THR A 411 15.72 11.09 19.80
N GLU A 412 16.06 12.37 19.99
CA GLU A 412 15.24 13.34 20.72
C GLU A 412 14.39 14.20 19.77
N ASP A 413 13.07 14.08 19.88
CA ASP A 413 12.07 14.79 19.06
C ASP A 413 12.07 16.30 19.38
N THR A 414 12.93 17.08 18.74
CA THR A 414 13.00 18.54 18.95
C THR A 414 12.11 19.36 17.99
N HIS A 415 11.50 18.73 16.98
CA HIS A 415 10.75 19.43 15.94
C HIS A 415 9.22 19.34 16.08
N LYS A 416 8.57 20.51 16.22
CA LYS A 416 7.12 20.69 16.45
C LYS A 416 6.20 20.34 15.28
N LYS A 417 6.73 19.93 14.11
CA LYS A 417 5.91 19.58 12.93
C LYS A 417 6.21 18.14 12.48
N THR A 418 5.15 17.34 12.38
CA THR A 418 5.18 15.97 11.89
C THR A 418 5.52 15.94 10.40
N THR A 419 6.71 15.45 10.07
CA THR A 419 7.06 15.14 8.68
C THR A 419 6.22 13.95 8.21
N PRO A 420 5.59 13.98 7.02
CA PRO A 420 4.81 12.85 6.50
C PRO A 420 5.69 11.65 6.07
N ARG A 421 7.00 11.72 6.27
CA ARG A 421 8.00 10.79 5.73
C ARG A 421 8.51 9.79 6.75
N ARG A 422 8.94 8.64 6.22
CA ARG A 422 9.41 7.48 6.97
C ARG A 422 10.74 7.76 7.66
N ASN A 423 10.78 7.48 8.95
CA ASN A 423 11.93 6.85 9.58
C ASN A 423 11.64 5.36 9.71
N PHE A 424 12.65 4.57 10.07
CA PHE A 424 12.49 3.13 10.23
C PHE A 424 11.54 2.78 11.39
N VAL A 425 11.59 3.53 12.50
CA VAL A 425 10.96 3.15 13.79
C VAL A 425 9.61 3.82 14.07
N ALA A 426 9.31 5.00 13.52
CA ALA A 426 8.04 5.68 13.81
C ALA A 426 6.90 5.20 12.91
N LYS A 427 5.85 4.73 13.58
CA LYS A 427 4.58 4.35 12.95
C LYS A 427 3.93 5.60 12.34
N ARG A 428 3.55 5.52 11.07
CA ARG A 428 2.77 6.59 10.42
C ARG A 428 1.45 6.78 11.18
N LYS A 429 1.24 7.92 11.84
CA LYS A 429 -0.12 8.31 12.26
C LYS A 429 -0.96 8.44 11.00
N ARG A 430 -2.05 7.68 10.90
CA ARG A 430 -3.05 7.87 9.83
C ARG A 430 -3.57 9.31 9.98
N CYS A 431 -3.16 10.22 9.11
CA CYS A 431 -3.83 11.52 9.01
C CYS A 431 -5.23 11.23 8.48
N HIS A 432 -6.20 11.32 9.38
CA HIS A 432 -7.60 11.41 9.03
C HIS A 432 -7.81 12.85 8.60
N SER A 433 -8.01 13.10 7.29
CA SER A 433 -8.74 14.30 6.91
C SER A 433 -10.18 14.06 7.40
N LYS A 434 -10.57 14.78 8.45
CA LYS A 434 -11.99 14.90 8.81
C LYS A 434 -12.74 15.57 7.68
#